data_AF-A0A9D8JJ00-F1
#
_entry.id   AF-A0A9D8JJ00-F1
#
_cell.length_a   1.000
_cell.length_b   1.000
_cell.length_c   1.000
_cell.angle_alpha   90.00
_cell.angle_beta   90.00
_cell.angle_gamma   90.00
#
_symmetry.space_group_name_H-M   'P 1'
#
loop_
_entity.id
_entity.type
_entity.pdbx_description
1 polymer ?
#
loop_
_entity_poly.entity_id
_entity_poly.type
_entity_poly.pdbx_seq_one_letter_code
_entity_poly.pdbx_strand_id
1 'polypeptide(L)'
;MKKEREKQWADYYDQVNILDELLEEPVEFSLGGQLRRDIVSKRRKRRLQNITIKIDPLQVQAIRKLATTKSVPYQTLIRHWLSEEIKKELNLVK
;
A
#
# COMPACT_ATOMS: atom_id res chain seq x y z
N MET A 1 0.44 -27.60 11.80
CA MET A 1 1.76 -27.48 11.13
C MET A 1 2.17 -26.06 10.72
N LYS A 2 1.26 -25.07 10.55
CA LYS A 2 1.66 -23.72 10.10
C LYS A 2 2.31 -22.87 11.21
N LYS A 3 1.79 -22.94 12.45
CA LYS A 3 2.31 -22.23 13.63
C LYS A 3 3.72 -22.66 14.05
N GLU A 4 4.05 -23.94 13.89
CA GLU A 4 5.40 -24.46 14.21
C GLU A 4 6.49 -23.78 13.37
N ARG A 5 6.21 -23.58 12.07
CA ARG A 5 7.15 -22.96 11.13
C ARG A 5 7.37 -21.47 11.40
N GLU A 6 6.31 -20.75 11.79
CA GLU A 6 6.41 -19.32 12.14
C GLU A 6 7.26 -19.12 13.40
N LYS A 7 7.13 -20.02 14.40
CA LYS A 7 7.94 -19.97 15.62
C LYS A 7 9.42 -20.25 15.32
N GLN A 8 9.68 -21.23 14.47
CA GLN A 8 11.04 -21.59 14.03
C GLN A 8 11.77 -20.46 13.29
N TRP A 9 11.03 -19.62 12.55
CA TRP A 9 11.62 -18.50 11.82
C TRP A 9 11.93 -17.34 12.76
N ALA A 10 11.07 -17.04 13.73
CA ALA A 10 11.33 -16.02 14.73
C ALA A 10 12.61 -16.34 15.53
N ASP A 11 12.73 -17.58 16.02
CA ASP A 11 13.92 -18.03 16.75
C ASP A 11 15.20 -17.99 15.89
N TYR A 12 15.10 -18.30 14.59
CA TYR A 12 16.23 -18.23 13.65
C TYR A 12 16.72 -16.80 13.42
N TYR A 13 15.82 -15.84 13.20
CA TYR A 13 16.20 -14.44 12.97
C TYR A 13 16.72 -13.73 14.24
N ASP A 14 16.32 -14.17 15.44
CA ASP A 14 16.84 -13.64 16.71
C ASP A 14 18.23 -14.20 17.07
N GLN A 15 18.59 -15.40 16.58
CA GLN A 15 19.82 -16.09 16.95
C GLN A 15 20.94 -16.00 15.91
N VAL A 16 20.60 -15.83 14.63
CA VAL A 16 21.58 -15.83 13.53
C VAL A 16 21.86 -14.38 13.12
N ASN A 17 23.14 -14.01 13.03
CA ASN A 17 23.55 -12.72 12.48
C ASN A 17 23.38 -12.75 10.95
N ILE A 18 22.15 -12.56 10.47
CA ILE A 18 21.74 -12.65 9.06
C ILE A 18 22.61 -11.76 8.15
N LEU A 19 23.20 -10.71 8.72
CA LEU A 19 24.10 -9.79 8.02
C LEU A 19 25.33 -10.51 7.43
N ASP A 20 25.82 -11.57 8.06
CA ASP A 20 26.98 -12.34 7.58
C ASP A 20 26.60 -13.34 6.46
N GLU A 21 25.30 -13.62 6.27
CA GLU A 21 24.79 -14.47 5.18
C GLU A 21 24.36 -13.66 3.95
N LEU A 22 24.37 -12.32 4.03
CA LEU A 22 24.04 -11.47 2.90
C LEU A 22 25.17 -11.55 1.86
N LEU A 23 24.92 -12.28 0.78
CA LEU A 23 25.73 -12.18 -0.43
C LEU A 23 25.57 -10.75 -0.99
N GLU A 24 26.61 -9.92 -0.87
CA GLU A 24 26.70 -8.60 -1.50
C GLU A 24 26.86 -8.68 -3.03
N GLU A 25 26.15 -9.62 -3.66
CA GLU A 25 26.08 -9.69 -5.10
C GLU A 25 25.17 -8.57 -5.61
N PRO A 26 25.52 -7.91 -6.73
CA PRO A 26 24.65 -6.93 -7.35
C PRO A 26 23.37 -7.65 -7.82
N VAL A 27 22.32 -7.57 -7.01
CA VAL A 27 20.99 -8.06 -7.42
C VAL A 27 20.53 -7.17 -8.57
N GLU A 28 20.52 -7.71 -9.78
CA GLU A 28 19.92 -7.04 -10.92
C GLU A 28 18.41 -6.94 -10.70
N PHE A 29 17.97 -5.80 -10.16
CA PHE A 29 16.56 -5.42 -10.15
C PHE A 29 16.13 -5.13 -11.59
N SER A 30 15.79 -6.19 -12.33
CA SER A 30 15.19 -6.06 -13.65
C SER A 30 13.77 -5.49 -13.49
N LEU A 31 13.68 -4.16 -13.46
CA LEU A 31 12.41 -3.47 -13.60
C LEU A 31 11.84 -3.87 -14.96
N GLY A 32 10.77 -4.68 -14.96
CA GLY A 32 10.13 -5.14 -16.18
C GLY A 32 9.97 -3.99 -17.17
N GLY A 33 10.37 -4.19 -18.43
CA GLY A 33 10.57 -3.10 -19.39
C GLY A 33 9.36 -2.17 -19.56
N GLN A 34 8.15 -2.67 -19.31
CA GLN A 34 6.93 -1.88 -19.27
C GLN A 34 6.93 -0.84 -18.13
N LEU A 35 7.31 -1.25 -16.91
CA LEU A 35 7.39 -0.37 -15.74
C LEU A 35 8.44 0.73 -15.94
N ARG A 36 9.60 0.39 -16.52
CA ARG A 36 10.64 1.38 -16.88
C ARG A 36 10.12 2.40 -17.89
N ARG A 37 9.44 1.95 -18.95
CA ARG A 37 8.81 2.84 -19.94
C ARG A 37 7.75 3.75 -19.33
N ASP A 38 6.92 3.24 -18.42
CA ASP A 38 5.88 4.02 -17.76
C ASP A 38 6.43 5.07 -16.77
N ILE A 39 7.55 4.77 -16.12
CA ILE A 39 8.30 5.71 -15.26
C ILE A 39 8.93 6.82 -16.11
N VAL A 40 9.70 6.44 -17.14
CA VAL A 40 10.41 7.39 -18.01
C VAL A 40 9.44 8.29 -18.78
N SER A 41 8.35 7.72 -19.28
CA SER A 41 7.33 8.47 -20.04
C SER A 41 6.47 9.40 -19.17
N LYS A 42 6.65 9.40 -17.84
CA LYS A 42 5.86 10.19 -16.87
C LYS A 42 4.33 9.98 -16.98
N ARG A 43 3.85 9.00 -17.75
CA ARG A 43 2.41 8.71 -17.98
C ARG A 43 1.67 8.38 -16.68
N ARG A 44 2.39 7.95 -15.65
CA ARG A 44 1.85 7.67 -14.32
C ARG A 44 1.44 8.94 -13.55
N LYS A 45 1.94 10.12 -13.91
CA LYS A 45 1.48 11.41 -13.34
C LYS A 45 0.21 11.86 -14.05
N ARG A 46 -0.88 11.10 -13.94
CA ARG A 46 -2.21 11.66 -14.23
C ARG A 46 -2.43 12.81 -13.24
N ARG A 47 -2.63 14.03 -13.76
CA ARG A 47 -2.90 15.21 -12.92
C ARG A 47 -4.16 14.92 -12.12
N LEU A 48 -4.06 15.03 -10.79
CA LEU A 48 -5.22 14.91 -9.91
C LEU A 48 -6.20 16.04 -10.25
N GLN A 49 -7.48 15.70 -10.37
CA GLN A 49 -8.55 16.68 -10.51
C GLN A 49 -9.14 16.96 -9.13
N ASN A 50 -9.43 18.24 -8.88
CA ASN A 50 -10.10 18.67 -7.65
C ASN A 50 -11.61 18.45 -7.82
N ILE A 51 -12.21 17.75 -6.86
CA ILE A 51 -13.65 17.46 -6.86
C ILE A 51 -14.22 17.97 -5.53
N THR A 52 -15.33 18.68 -5.61
CA THR A 52 -16.09 19.14 -4.44
C THR A 52 -17.26 18.21 -4.20
N ILE A 53 -17.35 17.62 -3.01
CA ILE A 53 -18.44 16.72 -2.61
C ILE A 53 -19.17 17.36 -1.42
N LYS A 54 -20.50 17.49 -1.53
CA LYS A 54 -21.34 17.95 -0.41
C LYS A 54 -21.68 16.75 0.46
N ILE A 55 -21.38 16.83 1.75
CA ILE A 55 -21.58 15.77 2.74
C ILE A 55 -22.13 16.42 4.01
N ASP A 56 -22.93 15.68 4.77
CA ASP A 56 -23.37 16.09 6.10
C ASP A 56 -22.16 16.39 7.01
N PRO A 57 -22.10 17.57 7.67
CA PRO A 57 -21.04 17.91 8.63
C PRO A 57 -20.78 16.83 9.70
N LEU A 58 -21.81 16.13 10.18
CA LEU A 58 -21.65 15.07 11.18
C LEU A 58 -20.84 13.89 10.64
N GLN A 59 -21.07 13.52 9.39
CA GLN A 59 -20.31 12.46 8.71
C GLN A 59 -18.85 12.89 8.49
N VAL A 60 -18.61 14.15 8.12
CA VAL A 60 -17.24 14.68 7.97
C VAL A 60 -16.47 14.61 9.29
N GLN A 61 -17.12 14.93 10.42
CA GLN A 61 -16.51 14.80 11.74
C GLN A 61 -16.19 13.35 12.09
N ALA A 62 -17.10 12.41 11.82
CA ALA A 62 -16.88 10.99 12.06
C ALA A 62 -15.69 10.45 11.25
N ILE A 63 -15.63 10.80 9.95
CA ILE A 63 -14.52 10.41 9.07
C ILE A 63 -13.20 10.97 9.57
N ARG A 64 -13.18 12.23 10.04
CA ARG A 64 -11.97 12.85 10.60
C ARG A 64 -11.49 12.11 11.84
N LYS A 65 -12.39 11.72 12.75
CA LYS A 65 -12.04 10.92 13.94
C LYS A 65 -11.45 9.57 13.54
N LEU A 66 -12.09 8.86 12.60
CA LEU A 66 -11.59 7.58 12.09
C LEU A 66 -10.21 7.70 11.43
N ALA A 67 -9.98 8.78 10.70
CA ALA A 67 -8.72 9.05 10.04
C ALA A 67 -7.59 9.31 11.05
N THR A 68 -7.87 10.09 12.10
CA THR A 68 -6.94 10.31 13.21
C THR A 68 -6.58 9.01 13.91
N THR A 69 -7.55 8.14 14.21
CA THR A 69 -7.28 6.82 14.81
C THR A 69 -6.39 5.94 13.92
N LYS A 70 -6.52 6.07 12.60
CA LYS A 70 -5.72 5.35 11.61
C LYS A 70 -4.41 6.08 11.24
N SER A 71 -4.07 7.19 11.89
CA SER A 71 -2.90 8.03 11.61
C SER A 71 -2.75 8.42 10.13
N VAL A 72 -3.87 8.64 9.43
CA VAL A 72 -3.90 9.03 8.02
C VAL A 72 -4.76 10.29 7.81
N PRO A 73 -4.47 11.13 6.80
CA PRO A 73 -5.36 12.25 6.47
C PRO A 73 -6.75 11.77 6.03
N TYR A 74 -7.81 12.47 6.45
CA TYR A 74 -9.20 12.09 6.12
C TYR A 74 -9.45 12.02 4.60
N GLN A 75 -8.77 12.88 3.82
CA GLN A 75 -8.83 12.89 2.36
C GLN A 75 -8.26 11.59 1.77
N THR A 76 -7.17 11.08 2.35
CA THR A 76 -6.55 9.81 1.95
C THR A 76 -7.44 8.63 2.28
N LEU A 77 -8.09 8.65 3.45
CA LEU A 77 -9.03 7.61 3.86
C LEU A 77 -10.24 7.53 2.90
N ILE A 78 -10.84 8.67 2.57
CA ILE A 78 -11.96 8.74 1.62
C ILE A 78 -11.53 8.20 0.25
N ARG A 79 -10.35 8.60 -0.23
CA ARG A 79 -9.81 8.12 -1.51
C ARG A 79 -9.59 6.60 -1.50
N HIS A 80 -9.10 6.06 -0.40
CA HIS A 80 -8.88 4.62 -0.26
C HIS A 80 -10.20 3.85 -0.32
N TRP A 81 -11.19 4.21 0.50
CA TRP A 81 -12.52 3.58 0.48
C TRP A 81 -13.18 3.66 -0.88
N LEU A 82 -13.13 4.83 -1.54
CA LEU A 82 -13.67 4.99 -2.89
C LEU A 82 -12.99 4.03 -3.89
N SER A 83 -11.68 3.86 -3.77
CA SER A 83 -10.92 2.98 -4.66
C SER A 83 -11.24 1.51 -4.40
N GLU A 84 -11.41 1.11 -3.14
CA GLU A 84 -11.82 -0.25 -2.78
C GLU A 84 -13.22 -0.56 -3.28
N GLU A 85 -14.16 0.36 -3.09
CA GLU A 85 -15.55 0.14 -3.50
C GLU A 85 -15.68 0.06 -5.03
N ILE A 86 -15.00 0.93 -5.78
CA ILE A 86 -14.92 0.83 -7.24
C ILE A 86 -14.36 -0.52 -7.69
N LYS A 87 -13.32 -1.03 -7.01
CA LYS A 87 -12.74 -2.34 -7.36
C LYS A 87 -13.70 -3.49 -7.10
N LYS A 88 -14.45 -3.45 -5.99
CA LYS A 88 -15.48 -4.45 -5.67
C LYS A 88 -16.57 -4.46 -6.73
N GLU A 89 -17.14 -3.29 -7.03
CA GLU A 89 -18.22 -3.14 -8.02
C GLU A 89 -17.79 -3.58 -9.43
N LEU A 90 -16.53 -3.33 -9.79
CA LEU A 90 -15.98 -3.76 -11.08
C LEU A 90 -15.57 -5.25 -11.12
N ASN A 91 -15.80 -6.04 -10.06
CA ASN A 91 -15.34 -7.43 -9.93
C ASN A 91 -13.83 -7.61 -10.25
N LEU A 92 -13.02 -6.57 -9.98
CA LEU A 92 -11.57 -6.60 -10.20
C LEU A 92 -10.83 -7.36 -9.09
N VAL A 93 -11.57 -7.91 -8.13
CA VAL A 93 -11.09 -8.82 -7.09
C VAL A 93 -11.48 -10.23 -7.52
N LYS A 94 -10.62 -10.86 -8.33
CA LYS A 94 -10.56 -12.31 -8.50
C LYS A 94 -9.31 -12.83 -7.81
#